data_AF-A0A947FAX9-F1
#
_entry.id   AF-A0A947FAX9-F1
#
_cell.length_a   1.000
_cell.length_b   1.000
_cell.length_c   1.000
_cell.angle_alpha   90.00
_cell.angle_beta   90.00
_cell.angle_gamma   90.00
#
_symmetry.space_group_name_H-M   'P 1'
#
loop_
_entity.id
_entity.type
_entity.pdbx_description
1 polymer ?
#
loop_
_entity_poly.entity_id
_entity_poly.type
_entity_poly.pdbx_seq_one_letter_code
_entity_poly.pdbx_strand_id
1 'polypeptide(L)'
;AMLRNYLRKMMIFRSLQNTSPPEWSKQMSPHKFQNIYLPALKETTVWSKMLKGHPYALYMSFNKAADFSIDSLKKSLTILLEAEYRLKGAPLPPRIILEELMISLISMTK
;
A
#
# COMPACT_ATOMS: atom_id res chain seq x y z
N ALA A 1 12.92 6.90 1.63
CA ALA A 1 12.63 5.81 0.67
C ALA A 1 11.70 4.71 1.22
N MET A 2 11.90 4.21 2.45
CA MET A 2 11.11 3.08 2.97
C MET A 2 9.59 3.32 3.02
N LEU A 3 9.14 4.45 3.58
CA LEU A 3 7.70 4.75 3.70
C LEU A 3 7.01 4.89 2.33
N ARG A 4 7.67 5.56 1.37
CA ARG A 4 7.17 5.70 0.00
C ARG A 4 6.98 4.34 -0.67
N ASN A 5 7.96 3.45 -0.53
CA ASN A 5 7.89 2.09 -1.08
C ASN A 5 6.78 1.28 -0.42
N TYR A 6 6.60 1.43 0.90
CA TYR A 6 5.51 0.79 1.64
C TYR A 6 4.13 1.26 1.15
N LEU A 7 3.89 2.58 1.09
CA LEU A 7 2.61 3.13 0.62
C LEU A 7 2.32 2.73 -0.83
N ARG A 8 3.34 2.75 -1.71
CA ARG A 8 3.19 2.29 -3.10
C ARG A 8 2.82 0.81 -3.16
N LYS A 9 3.44 -0.04 -2.35
CA LYS A 9 3.10 -1.47 -2.26
C LYS A 9 1.65 -1.67 -1.83
N MET A 10 1.19 -0.95 -0.80
CA MET A 10 -0.19 -1.02 -0.33
C MET A 10 -1.18 -0.55 -1.42
N MET A 11 -0.85 0.53 -2.14
CA MET A 11 -1.68 1.04 -3.23
C MET A 11 -1.81 0.02 -4.36
N ILE A 12 -0.71 -0.62 -4.76
CA ILE A 12 -0.72 -1.68 -5.78
C ILE A 12 -1.60 -2.83 -5.27
N PHE A 13 -1.39 -3.33 -4.06
CA PHE A 13 -2.18 -4.46 -3.55
C PHE A 13 -3.65 -4.13 -3.45
N ARG A 14 -4.01 -2.92 -2.99
CA ARG A 14 -5.40 -2.47 -2.96
C ARG A 14 -6.02 -2.37 -4.37
N SER A 15 -5.25 -1.93 -5.37
CA SER A 15 -5.72 -1.91 -6.76
C SER A 15 -5.97 -3.31 -7.32
N LEU A 16 -5.13 -4.29 -6.97
CA LEU A 16 -5.32 -5.69 -7.36
C LEU A 16 -6.60 -6.27 -6.76
N GLN A 17 -6.92 -5.92 -5.52
CA GLN A 17 -8.15 -6.36 -4.84
C GLN A 17 -9.42 -5.78 -5.45
N ASN A 18 -9.33 -4.59 -6.04
CA ASN A 18 -10.46 -3.91 -6.68
C ASN A 18 -10.63 -4.33 -8.15
N THR A 19 -9.73 -5.16 -8.68
CA THR A 19 -9.83 -5.70 -10.04
C THR A 19 -10.58 -7.03 -9.98
N SER A 20 -11.47 -7.29 -10.94
CA SER A 20 -12.11 -8.60 -11.12
C SER A 20 -11.91 -9.05 -12.58
N PRO A 21 -11.61 -10.33 -12.85
CA PRO A 21 -11.25 -11.45 -11.95
C PRO A 21 -9.72 -11.63 -11.72
N PRO A 22 -9.25 -12.35 -10.67
CA PRO A 22 -10.00 -13.06 -9.62
C PRO A 22 -10.44 -12.14 -8.47
N GLU A 23 -11.58 -12.45 -7.84
CA GLU A 23 -12.13 -11.62 -6.76
C GLU A 23 -11.42 -11.82 -5.41
N TRP A 24 -11.10 -10.70 -4.77
CA TRP A 24 -10.55 -10.68 -3.42
C TRP A 24 -11.65 -10.62 -2.35
N SER A 25 -11.44 -11.30 -1.22
CA SER A 25 -12.28 -11.19 -0.03
C SER A 25 -11.41 -11.19 1.22
N LYS A 26 -11.71 -10.31 2.19
CA LYS A 26 -11.02 -10.26 3.49
C LYS A 26 -11.29 -11.49 4.35
N GLN A 27 -12.34 -12.25 4.05
CA GLN A 27 -12.68 -13.51 4.71
C GLN A 27 -11.99 -14.73 4.05
N MET A 28 -11.19 -14.52 2.99
CA MET A 28 -10.45 -15.59 2.33
C MET A 28 -9.41 -16.20 3.26
N SER A 29 -9.36 -17.55 3.34
CA SER A 29 -8.34 -18.23 4.13
C SER A 29 -6.94 -18.12 3.50
N PRO A 30 -5.85 -18.20 4.29
CA PRO A 30 -4.48 -18.22 3.75
C PRO A 30 -4.25 -19.33 2.72
N HIS A 31 -4.86 -20.50 2.93
CA HIS A 31 -4.78 -21.64 2.01
C HIS A 31 -5.45 -21.33 0.66
N LYS A 32 -6.66 -20.76 0.68
CA LYS A 32 -7.36 -20.34 -0.54
C LYS A 32 -6.60 -19.22 -1.26
N PHE A 33 -6.00 -18.31 -0.52
CA PHE A 33 -5.15 -17.27 -1.08
C PHE A 33 -3.95 -17.86 -1.83
N GLN A 34 -3.19 -18.74 -1.18
CA GLN A 34 -1.97 -19.31 -1.74
C GLN A 34 -2.22 -20.21 -2.95
N ASN A 35 -3.27 -21.04 -2.89
CA ASN A 35 -3.47 -22.12 -3.87
C ASN A 35 -4.43 -21.75 -5.01
N ILE A 36 -5.26 -20.71 -4.84
CA ILE A 36 -6.27 -20.32 -5.83
C ILE A 36 -6.08 -18.87 -6.28
N TYR A 37 -6.17 -17.92 -5.35
CA TYR A 37 -6.19 -16.50 -5.70
C TYR A 37 -4.82 -16.00 -6.22
N LEU A 38 -3.73 -16.30 -5.51
CA LEU A 38 -2.40 -15.80 -5.84
C LEU A 38 -1.87 -16.34 -7.19
N PRO A 39 -2.04 -17.63 -7.54
CA PRO A 39 -1.71 -18.13 -8.87
C PRO A 39 -2.50 -17.44 -9.97
N ALA A 40 -3.84 -17.40 -9.85
CA ALA A 40 -4.71 -16.75 -10.83
C ALA A 40 -4.39 -15.26 -11.02
N LEU A 41 -4.11 -14.54 -9.92
CA LEU A 41 -3.75 -13.13 -9.97
C LEU A 41 -2.43 -12.89 -10.72
N LYS A 42 -1.46 -13.80 -10.61
CA LYS A 42 -0.15 -13.67 -11.28
C LYS A 42 -0.24 -13.78 -12.79
N GLU A 43 -1.25 -14.48 -13.31
CA GLU A 43 -1.47 -14.64 -14.74
C GLU A 43 -2.07 -13.39 -15.38
N THR A 44 -2.90 -12.65 -14.64
CA THR A 44 -3.66 -11.51 -15.18
C THR A 44 -2.98 -10.16 -14.92
N THR A 45 -2.06 -10.07 -13.95
CA THR A 45 -1.52 -8.79 -13.50
C THR A 45 -0.15 -8.42 -14.09
N VAL A 46 -0.01 -7.14 -14.46
CA VAL A 46 1.29 -6.53 -14.80
C VAL A 46 2.25 -6.44 -13.59
N TRP A 47 1.73 -6.63 -12.37
CA TRP A 47 2.48 -6.52 -11.12
C TRP A 47 3.07 -7.84 -10.61
N SER A 48 3.19 -8.87 -11.47
CA SER A 48 3.65 -10.21 -11.08
C SER A 48 4.99 -10.22 -10.30
N LYS A 49 5.91 -9.29 -10.62
CA LYS A 49 7.18 -9.09 -9.90
C LYS A 49 6.98 -8.71 -8.42
N MET A 50 5.93 -7.97 -8.09
CA MET A 50 5.58 -7.56 -6.72
C MET A 50 4.92 -8.68 -5.90
N LEU A 51 4.50 -9.76 -6.58
CA LEU A 51 3.88 -10.95 -5.98
C LEU A 51 4.89 -12.10 -5.78
N LYS A 52 6.19 -11.77 -5.81
CA LYS A 52 7.28 -12.69 -5.43
C LYS A 52 7.45 -12.70 -3.91
N GLY A 53 7.91 -13.84 -3.37
CA GLY A 53 8.16 -14.03 -1.94
C GLY A 53 7.19 -14.99 -1.28
N HIS A 54 7.25 -15.06 0.05
CA HIS A 54 6.50 -16.04 0.82
C HIS A 54 4.97 -15.77 0.76
N PRO A 55 4.14 -16.76 0.41
CA PRO A 55 2.69 -16.57 0.24
C PRO A 55 2.01 -15.99 1.47
N TYR A 56 2.39 -16.43 2.68
CA TYR A 56 1.81 -15.88 3.91
C TYR A 56 2.13 -14.40 4.13
N ALA A 57 3.34 -13.94 3.77
CA ALA A 57 3.70 -12.54 3.91
C ALA A 57 2.91 -11.66 2.91
N LEU A 58 2.66 -12.19 1.71
CA LEU A 58 1.77 -11.55 0.73
C LEU A 58 0.34 -11.52 1.25
N TYR A 59 -0.18 -12.63 1.78
CA TYR A 59 -1.52 -12.70 2.37
C TYR A 59 -1.72 -11.64 3.46
N MET A 60 -0.77 -11.53 4.41
CA MET A 60 -0.82 -10.51 5.46
C MET A 60 -0.76 -9.09 4.89
N SER A 61 0.07 -8.86 3.88
CA SER A 61 0.15 -7.56 3.20
C SER A 61 -1.15 -7.22 2.45
N PHE A 62 -1.80 -8.20 1.83
CA PHE A 62 -3.10 -8.02 1.17
C PHE A 62 -4.18 -7.69 2.19
N ASN A 63 -4.28 -8.43 3.30
CA ASN A 63 -5.20 -8.10 4.38
C ASN A 63 -4.98 -6.68 4.90
N LYS A 64 -3.71 -6.28 5.08
CA LYS A 64 -3.40 -4.93 5.52
C LYS A 64 -3.79 -3.86 4.49
N ALA A 65 -3.53 -4.12 3.20
CA ALA A 65 -3.93 -3.21 2.12
C ALA A 65 -5.46 -3.03 2.05
N ALA A 66 -6.23 -4.05 2.41
CA ALA A 66 -7.69 -4.01 2.42
C ALA A 66 -8.27 -3.08 3.50
N ASP A 67 -7.50 -2.69 4.51
CA ASP A 67 -7.90 -1.70 5.52
C ASP A 67 -7.89 -0.26 4.98
N PHE A 68 -7.31 -0.02 3.81
CA PHE A 68 -7.16 1.31 3.23
C PHE A 68 -8.07 1.51 2.01
N SER A 69 -8.53 2.73 1.79
CA SER A 69 -9.09 3.12 0.48
C SER A 69 -7.95 3.45 -0.49
N ILE A 70 -8.21 3.34 -1.80
CA ILE A 70 -7.24 3.78 -2.81
C ILE A 70 -6.97 5.29 -2.65
N ASP A 71 -8.00 6.07 -2.34
CA ASP A 71 -7.89 7.52 -2.20
C ASP A 71 -7.05 7.93 -0.98
N SER A 72 -7.17 7.23 0.15
CA SER A 72 -6.32 7.50 1.32
C SER A 72 -4.85 7.18 1.04
N LEU A 73 -4.57 6.12 0.27
CA LEU A 73 -3.20 5.77 -0.13
C LEU A 73 -2.61 6.78 -1.11
N LYS A 74 -3.40 7.26 -2.09
CA LYS A 74 -2.98 8.35 -3.00
C LYS A 74 -2.67 9.62 -2.22
N LYS A 75 -3.58 10.04 -1.33
CA LYS A 75 -3.39 11.25 -0.51
C LYS A 75 -2.16 11.13 0.40
N SER A 76 -1.92 9.96 0.98
CA SER A 76 -0.72 9.66 1.78
C SER A 76 0.57 9.79 0.97
N LEU A 77 0.58 9.33 -0.28
CA LEU A 77 1.74 9.51 -1.16
C LEU A 77 1.97 10.98 -1.50
N THR A 78 0.92 11.77 -1.73
CA THR A 78 1.03 13.21 -1.98
C THR A 78 1.62 13.96 -0.79
N ILE A 79 1.12 13.72 0.42
CA ILE A 79 1.63 14.35 1.65
C ILE A 79 3.09 13.96 1.88
N LEU A 80 3.43 12.69 1.67
CA LEU A 80 4.82 12.24 1.78
C LEU A 80 5.73 12.93 0.77
N LEU A 81 5.29 13.08 -0.47
CA LEU A 81 6.05 13.77 -1.52
C LEU A 81 6.28 15.24 -1.14
N GLU A 82 5.26 15.92 -0.64
CA GLU A 82 5.36 17.30 -0.19
C GLU A 82 6.35 17.45 0.98
N ALA A 83 6.30 16.54 1.95
CA ALA A 83 7.27 16.50 3.04
C ALA A 83 8.71 16.24 2.54
N GLU A 84 8.90 15.30 1.60
CA GLU A 84 10.20 15.05 0.96
C GLU A 84 10.73 16.28 0.21
N TYR A 85 9.85 17.05 -0.43
CA TYR A 85 10.20 18.29 -1.10
C TYR A 85 10.61 19.37 -0.09
N ARG A 86 9.79 19.61 0.95
CA ARG A 86 10.07 20.59 2.00
C ARG A 86 11.37 20.29 2.74
N LEU A 87 11.66 19.02 3.03
CA LEU A 87 12.91 18.61 3.68
C LEU A 87 14.17 18.96 2.88
N LYS A 88 14.05 19.10 1.55
CA LYS A 88 15.19 19.39 0.66
C LYS A 88 15.40 20.87 0.39
N GLY A 89 14.36 21.70 0.51
CA GLY A 89 14.39 23.08 0.00
C GLY A 89 13.76 24.14 0.90
N ALA A 90 13.07 23.77 1.99
CA ALA A 90 12.45 24.75 2.88
C ALA A 90 13.43 25.20 3.97
N PRO A 91 13.44 26.49 4.36
CA PRO A 91 14.19 26.99 5.52
C PRO A 91 13.46 26.65 6.83
N LEU A 92 12.96 25.42 6.96
CA LEU A 92 12.24 24.93 8.13
C LEU A 92 13.06 23.82 8.82
N PRO A 93 13.05 23.76 10.16
CA PRO A 93 13.63 22.64 10.88
C PRO A 93 13.03 21.29 10.41
N PRO A 94 13.84 20.28 10.05
CA PRO A 94 13.35 18.98 9.61
C PRO A 94 12.35 18.32 10.56
N ARG A 95 12.52 18.56 11.87
CA ARG A 95 11.63 18.06 12.92
C ARG A 95 10.17 18.51 12.72
N ILE A 96 9.95 19.79 12.41
CA ILE A 96 8.61 20.36 12.20
C ILE A 96 7.95 19.73 10.98
N ILE A 97 8.73 19.54 9.90
CA ILE A 97 8.22 18.92 8.67
C ILE A 97 7.80 17.47 8.93
N LEU A 98 8.56 16.72 9.74
CA LEU A 98 8.23 15.34 10.12
C LEU A 98 7.02 15.27 11.06
N GLU A 99 6.89 16.18 12.01
CA GLU A 99 5.72 16.27 12.90
C GLU A 99 4.43 16.49 12.09
N GLU A 100 4.45 17.47 11.17
CA GLU A 100 3.32 17.77 10.28
C GLU A 100 2.97 16.56 9.39
N LEU A 101 3.99 15.88 8.85
CA LEU A 101 3.79 14.64 8.08
C LEU A 101 3.09 13.56 8.91
N MET A 102 3.51 13.33 10.15
CA MET A 102 2.91 12.31 11.02
C MET A 102 1.46 12.65 11.36
N ILE A 103 1.17 13.89 11.75
CA ILE A 103 -0.19 14.34 12.07
C ILE A 103 -1.09 14.22 10.83
N SER A 104 -0.59 14.65 9.67
CA SER A 104 -1.31 14.55 8.40
C SER A 104 -1.61 13.11 8.02
N LEU A 105 -0.69 12.16 8.22
CA LEU A 105 -0.94 10.74 7.93
C LEU A 105 -1.97 10.12 8.89
N ILE A 106 -1.92 10.43 10.19
CA ILE A 106 -2.84 9.89 11.21
C ILE A 106 -4.26 10.42 11.01
N SER A 107 -4.40 11.72 10.69
CA SER A 107 -5.72 12.33 10.48
C SER A 107 -6.51 11.74 9.31
N MET A 108 -5.85 11.03 8.40
CA MET A 108 -6.46 10.39 7.23
C MET A 108 -6.90 8.95 7.43
N THR A 109 -6.58 8.32 8.56
CA THR A 109 -7.02 6.95 8.88
C THR A 109 -8.43 6.86 9.46
N LYS A 110 -9.27 7.89 9.26
CA LYS A 110 -10.69 7.91 9.64
C LYS A 110 -11.59 7.57 8.47
#